data_AF-A0A2L2XW63-F1
#
_entry.id   AF-A0A2L2XW63-F1
#
_cell.length_a   1.000
_cell.length_b   1.000
_cell.length_c   1.000
_cell.angle_alpha   90.00
_cell.angle_beta   90.00
_cell.angle_gamma   90.00
#
_symmetry.space_group_name_H-M   'P 1'
#
loop_
_entity.id
_entity.type
_entity.pdbx_description
1 polymer ?
#
loop_
_entity_poly.entity_id
_entity_poly.type
_entity_poly.pdbx_seq_one_letter_code
_entity_poly.pdbx_strand_id
1 'polypeptide(L)' 'MKEVAGIEIDHGIDSYTYRRGLFVMKQLGETVKIINDVQFQPVGFA' A
#
# COMPACT_ATOMS: atom_id res chain seq x y z
N MET A 1 -18.96 1.99 -21.59
CA MET A 1 -19.08 1.41 -20.24
C MET A 1 -17.78 1.70 -19.52
N LYS A 2 -17.80 2.41 -18.38
CA LYS A 2 -16.61 2.66 -17.56
C LYS A 2 -16.67 1.66 -16.42
N GLU A 3 -15.84 0.63 -16.45
CA GLU A 3 -15.68 -0.26 -15.30
C GLU A 3 -14.91 0.52 -14.23
N VAL A 4 -15.59 0.85 -13.14
CA VAL A 4 -14.96 1.39 -11.94
C VAL A 4 -14.91 0.24 -10.95
N ALA A 5 -13.77 -0.45 -10.89
CA ALA A 5 -13.49 -1.35 -9.79
C ALA A 5 -13.14 -0.49 -8.56
N GLY A 6 -14.05 -0.41 -7.59
CA GLY A 6 -13.71 0.13 -6.28
C GLY A 6 -12.74 -0.81 -5.59
N ILE A 7 -11.57 -0.31 -5.19
CA ILE A 7 -10.66 -1.04 -4.31
C ILE A 7 -11.05 -0.67 -2.89
N GLU A 8 -11.61 -1.62 -2.14
CA GLU A 8 -11.78 -1.48 -0.70
C GLU A 8 -10.47 -1.87 -0.01
N ILE A 9 -9.98 -0.99 0.86
CA ILE A 9 -8.79 -1.22 1.67
C ILE A 9 -9.27 -1.34 3.11
N ASP A 10 -9.16 -2.56 3.66
CA ASP A 10 -9.56 -2.82 5.04
C ASP A 10 -8.75 -1.99 6.03
N HIS A 11 -9.42 -1.57 7.10
CA HIS A 11 -8.78 -0.79 8.15
C HIS A 11 -7.63 -1.58 8.80
N GLY A 12 -6.44 -0.95 8.88
CA GLY A 12 -5.25 -1.51 9.52
C GLY A 12 -4.39 -2.41 8.62
N ILE A 13 -4.78 -2.64 7.35
CA ILE A 13 -3.96 -3.39 6.39
C ILE A 13 -2.63 -2.68 6.08
N ASP A 14 -2.61 -1.35 6.12
CA ASP A 14 -1.42 -0.52 5.96
C ASP A 14 -0.35 -0.83 7.02
N SER A 15 -0.77 -0.89 8.29
CA SER A 15 0.07 -1.15 9.44
C SER A 15 0.58 -2.59 9.43
N TYR A 16 -0.26 -3.55 9.06
CA TYR A 16 0.17 -4.93 8.88
C TYR A 16 1.20 -5.05 7.75
N THR A 17 0.93 -4.45 6.59
CA THR A 17 1.81 -4.47 5.41
C THR A 17 3.19 -3.88 5.73
N TYR A 18 3.23 -2.70 6.38
CA TYR A 18 4.48 -2.09 6.83
C TYR A 18 5.28 -3.02 7.75
N ARG A 19 4.63 -3.60 8.77
CA ARG A 19 5.28 -4.53 9.71
C ARG A 19 5.79 -5.81 9.07
N ARG A 20 5.23 -6.21 7.93
CA ARG A 20 5.68 -7.38 7.16
C ARG A 20 6.84 -7.05 6.21
N GLY A 21 7.33 -5.82 6.21
CA GLY A 21 8.36 -5.37 5.28
C GLY A 21 7.86 -5.30 3.84
N LEU A 22 6.55 -5.08 3.66
CA LEU A 22 5.92 -4.90 2.36
C LEU A 22 5.64 -3.42 2.10
N PHE A 23 5.68 -3.03 0.83
CA PHE A 23 5.39 -1.66 0.43
C PHE A 23 3.91 -1.33 0.64
N VAL A 24 3.66 -0.19 1.28
CA VAL A 24 2.33 0.35 1.50
C VAL A 24 2.04 1.37 0.41
N MET A 25 0.99 1.12 -0.36
CA MET A 25 0.50 2.01 -1.40
C MET A 25 -0.81 2.64 -0.99
N LYS A 26 -0.96 3.93 -1.24
CA LYS A 26 -2.21 4.67 -1.00
C LYS A 26 -2.62 5.43 -2.24
N GLN A 27 -3.92 5.41 -2.52
CA GLN A 27 -4.49 6.25 -3.56
C GLN A 27 -4.44 7.71 -3.13
N LEU A 28 -3.94 8.55 -4.04
CA LEU A 28 -3.93 10.01 -3.95
C LEU A 28 -4.60 10.55 -5.21
N GLY A 29 -5.91 10.76 -5.14
CA GLY A 29 -6.73 11.14 -6.30
C GLY A 29 -6.65 10.08 -7.39
N GLU A 30 -6.11 10.46 -8.55
CA GLU A 30 -5.93 9.59 -9.72
C GLU A 30 -4.59 8.83 -9.73
N THR A 31 -3.75 9.06 -8.72
CA THR A 31 -2.40 8.47 -8.62
C THR A 31 -2.28 7.52 -7.44
N VAL A 32 -1.24 6.70 -7.46
CA VAL A 32 -0.84 5.88 -6.32
C VAL A 32 0.52 6.36 -5.82
N LYS A 33 0.67 6.48 -4.50
CA LYS A 33 1.95 6.74 -3.86
C LYS A 33 2.34 5.60 -2.93
N ILE A 34 3.63 5.29 -2.93
CA ILE A 34 4.27 4.54 -1.85
C ILE A 34 4.41 5.50 -0.66
N ILE A 35 3.99 5.07 0.51
CA ILE A 35 3.96 5.90 1.73
C ILE A 35 4.84 5.36 2.86
N ASN A 36 5.67 4.35 2.59
CA ASN A 36 6.69 3.92 3.54
C ASN A 36 7.65 5.08 3.87
N ASP A 37 8.05 5.19 5.13
CA ASP A 37 9.04 6.18 5.58
C ASP A 37 10.48 5.78 5.22
N VAL A 38 11.44 6.64 5.57
CA VAL A 38 12.88 6.44 5.31
C VAL A 38 13.52 5.33 6.14
N GLN A 39 12.85 4.83 7.18
CA GLN A 39 13.35 3.76 8.04
C GLN A 39 12.89 2.38 7.55
N PHE A 40 11.90 2.33 6.67
CA PHE A 40 11.35 1.09 6.13
C PHE A 40 12.43 0.19 5.52
N GLN A 41 12.39 -1.09 5.91
CA GLN A 41 13.26 -2.14 5.39
C GLN A 41 12.39 -3.18 4.66
N PRO A 42 12.52 -3.32 3.33
CA PRO A 42 11.76 -4.30 2.59
C PRO A 42 12.23 -5.72 2.91
N VAL A 43 11.28 -6.64 3.08
CA VAL A 43 11.58 -8.07 3.10
C VAL A 43 11.70 -8.51 1.64
N GLY A 44 12.92 -8.75 1.19
CA GLY A 44 13.17 -9.41 -0.10
C GLY A 44 12.70 -10.86 -0.05
N PHE A 45 12.12 -11.36 -1.14
CA PHE A 45 11.93 -12.80 -1.33
C PHE A 45 13.30 -13.37 -1.69
N ALA A 46 13.90 -14.12 -0.77
CA ALA A 46 15.10 -14.93 -1.02
C ALA A 46 14.72 -16.27 -1.66
#